data_AF-A0A7S1RMV1-F1
#
_entry.id   AF-A0A7S1RMV1-F1
#
_cell.length_a   1.000
_cell.length_b   1.000
_cell.length_c   1.000
_cell.angle_alpha   90.00
_cell.angle_beta   90.00
_cell.angle_gamma   90.00
#
_symmetry.space_group_name_H-M   'P 1'
#
loop_
_entity.id
_entity.type
_entity.pdbx_description
1 polymer ?
#
loop_
_entity_poly.entity_id
_entity_poly.type
_entity_poly.pdbx_seq_one_letter_code
_entity_poly.pdbx_strand_id
1 'polypeptide(L)'
;RGEPAVVHVEFDERGSQVQRFTSHSSHHPDYHREHEETLFPVLDFVDGSRFHTVISALIGANVVVLISETDHPDWNGWGTVDVIFALLFLLEIALRMAHRGVWGFFAKDAGWGMLDLTIVVLGLLDASLEPMTQSRGTTNASSHSSALKFVRLFRLLRMLRFVKLFPKLMSFVQALFEMFSTMIWIFSFLSVVMVCFAIVMTREIGRREVPMGGFDGIDEEMWQTVREYFQDVPTALFTLFRVSTQDDWMTIAGPLVADNPAWSIFFVVFIVFVSWTMISVLTAVASESMVAATVDRKEQEMREADEKAKAFIEFLRDAFKKADADGNGLLDKQEFEDMMKKEFVAEQMRNMGFTMSEEEMMKSWDMLDVDRKGELTIDSFVSGLSYLQEKLTTRHVMNISYLLKRVQRRLDACVRGLVVEFDALSDQNGAIVHCIDSQEKLREQQQLSIWLWYQWMRKHDPKAVKDVVPLRPVNLQAPRAPADRQLGATYDI
;
A
#
# COMPACT_ATOMS: atom_id res chain seq x y z
N ARG A 1 5.35 -16.16 -4.34
CA ARG A 1 5.31 -17.00 -3.13
C ARG A 1 5.84 -16.14 -2.00
N GLY A 2 5.00 -15.73 -1.04
CA GLY A 2 5.43 -14.93 0.10
C GLY A 2 6.04 -15.82 1.18
N GLU A 3 7.19 -15.45 1.70
CA GLU A 3 7.77 -16.05 2.91
C GLU A 3 7.12 -15.43 4.16
N PRO A 4 6.87 -16.20 5.23
CA PRO A 4 6.31 -15.68 6.47
C PRO A 4 7.38 -14.97 7.32
N ALA A 5 7.02 -13.82 7.90
CA ALA A 5 7.88 -13.08 8.83
C ALA A 5 8.11 -13.89 10.13
N VAL A 6 9.38 -14.09 10.50
CA VAL A 6 9.79 -14.75 11.74
C VAL A 6 9.84 -13.72 12.87
N VAL A 7 9.13 -13.99 13.98
CA VAL A 7 9.14 -13.16 15.19
C VAL A 7 10.11 -13.77 16.19
N HIS A 8 11.22 -13.08 16.49
CA HIS A 8 12.09 -13.43 17.62
C HIS A 8 11.58 -12.75 18.90
N VAL A 9 11.39 -13.55 19.95
CA VAL A 9 11.02 -13.08 21.30
C VAL A 9 12.25 -13.23 22.18
N GLU A 10 12.75 -12.12 22.72
CA GLU A 10 13.85 -12.11 23.68
C GLU A 10 13.36 -11.48 25.00
N PHE A 11 13.78 -12.05 26.13
CA PHE A 11 13.34 -11.65 27.47
C PHE A 11 14.47 -10.88 28.18
N ASP A 12 14.14 -9.75 28.81
CA ASP A 12 15.07 -8.99 29.67
C ASP A 12 15.11 -9.58 31.10
N GLU A 13 16.20 -9.34 31.84
CA GLU A 13 16.58 -9.91 33.15
C GLU A 13 15.58 -9.64 34.30
N ARG A 14 14.47 -8.95 34.04
CA ARG A 14 13.36 -8.72 35.00
C ARG A 14 12.03 -9.34 34.58
N GLY A 15 12.03 -10.29 33.65
CA GLY A 15 10.87 -11.15 33.38
C GLY A 15 9.62 -10.46 32.84
N SER A 16 9.71 -9.21 32.37
CA SER A 16 8.60 -8.51 31.72
C SER A 16 8.69 -8.71 30.20
N GLN A 17 7.61 -9.19 29.58
CA GLN A 17 7.52 -9.28 28.12
C GLN A 17 7.58 -7.89 27.50
N VAL A 18 8.69 -7.57 26.86
CA VAL A 18 8.81 -6.41 25.98
C VAL A 18 8.60 -6.91 24.55
N GLN A 19 7.37 -6.84 24.05
CA GLN A 19 7.14 -6.93 22.61
C GLN A 19 7.71 -5.67 21.96
N ARG A 20 9.00 -5.69 21.61
CA ARG A 20 9.51 -4.79 20.58
C ARG A 20 8.98 -5.30 19.25
N PHE A 21 7.91 -4.68 18.77
CA PHE A 21 7.71 -4.61 17.33
C PHE A 21 8.91 -3.87 16.76
N THR A 22 9.95 -4.58 16.35
CA THR A 22 10.73 -4.12 15.22
C THR A 22 9.77 -4.19 14.03
N SER A 23 8.97 -3.14 13.85
CA SER A 23 8.69 -2.79 12.48
C SER A 23 10.08 -2.69 11.85
N HIS A 24 10.35 -3.49 10.83
CA HIS A 24 11.08 -2.92 9.71
C HIS A 24 10.16 -1.80 9.19
N SER A 25 10.11 -0.70 9.95
CA SER A 25 10.11 0.62 9.43
C SER A 25 11.35 0.64 8.56
N SER A 26 11.20 0.19 7.31
CA SER A 26 11.72 0.99 6.24
C SER A 26 11.10 2.37 6.45
N HIS A 27 11.70 3.14 7.37
CA HIS A 27 11.94 4.54 7.10
C HIS A 27 12.53 4.49 5.71
N HIS A 28 11.67 4.66 4.70
CA HIS A 28 12.06 5.31 3.49
C HIS A 28 12.82 6.52 4.02
N PRO A 29 14.16 6.57 3.89
CA PRO A 29 14.80 7.86 3.96
C PRO A 29 14.02 8.69 2.95
N ASP A 30 13.80 9.97 3.28
CA ASP A 30 13.42 10.96 2.29
C ASP A 30 13.97 10.52 0.94
N TYR A 31 13.08 10.37 -0.04
CA TYR A 31 13.42 10.12 -1.42
C TYR A 31 14.22 11.35 -1.88
N HIS A 32 15.45 11.47 -1.39
CA HIS A 32 16.54 12.06 -2.10
C HIS A 32 16.40 11.41 -3.46
N ARG A 33 15.96 12.21 -4.43
CA ARG A 33 16.41 12.05 -5.79
C ARG A 33 17.90 11.73 -5.66
N GLU A 34 18.25 10.46 -5.75
CA GLU A 34 19.58 10.09 -6.18
C GLU A 34 19.72 10.88 -7.47
N HIS A 35 20.50 11.95 -7.40
CA HIS A 35 21.05 12.55 -8.59
C HIS A 35 21.85 11.40 -9.19
N GLU A 36 21.24 10.62 -10.09
CA GLU A 36 21.96 9.79 -11.04
C GLU A 36 23.05 10.70 -11.57
N GLU A 37 24.30 10.44 -11.18
CA GLU A 37 25.43 11.23 -11.63
C GLU A 37 25.46 11.13 -13.15
N THR A 38 25.00 12.19 -13.81
CA THR A 38 25.04 12.27 -15.27
C THR A 38 26.50 12.26 -15.66
N LEU A 39 26.90 11.29 -16.49
CA LEU A 39 28.32 11.06 -16.80
C LEU A 39 28.93 12.29 -17.48
N PHE A 40 28.09 13.04 -18.22
CA PHE A 40 28.45 14.29 -18.89
C PHE A 40 27.32 15.33 -18.74
N PRO A 41 27.44 16.31 -17.82
CA PRO A 41 26.46 17.37 -17.61
C PRO A 41 26.21 18.26 -18.85
N VAL A 42 27.13 18.26 -19.81
CA VAL A 42 26.97 18.98 -21.10
C VAL A 42 25.82 18.40 -21.94
N LEU A 43 25.38 17.17 -21.65
CA LEU A 43 24.30 16.48 -22.35
C LEU A 43 22.92 16.66 -21.69
N ASP A 44 22.77 17.54 -20.70
CA ASP A 44 21.48 17.82 -20.04
C ASP A 44 20.34 18.20 -21.02
N PHE A 45 20.68 18.69 -22.21
CA PHE A 45 19.69 19.00 -23.26
C PHE A 45 18.94 17.75 -23.77
N VAL A 46 19.50 16.54 -23.58
CA VAL A 46 18.93 15.26 -24.05
C VAL A 46 17.63 14.94 -23.33
N ASP A 47 17.47 15.32 -22.06
CA ASP A 47 16.20 15.21 -21.33
C ASP A 47 15.27 16.42 -21.57
N GLY A 48 15.71 17.37 -22.41
CA GLY A 48 14.95 18.57 -22.74
C GLY A 48 13.77 18.31 -23.68
N SER A 49 12.67 19.02 -23.47
CA SER A 49 11.46 18.94 -24.32
C SER A 49 11.73 19.19 -25.82
N ARG A 50 12.73 20.03 -26.14
CA ARG A 50 13.15 20.29 -27.53
C ARG A 50 13.74 19.05 -28.19
N PHE A 51 14.61 18.31 -27.51
CA PHE A 51 15.18 17.07 -28.01
C PHE A 51 14.08 16.03 -28.24
N HIS A 52 13.19 15.85 -27.26
CA HIS A 52 12.03 14.96 -27.41
C HIS A 52 11.13 15.32 -28.60
N THR A 53 10.90 16.61 -28.86
CA THR A 53 10.10 17.09 -30.00
C THR A 53 10.77 16.75 -31.33
N VAL A 54 12.10 16.94 -31.43
CA VAL A 54 12.87 16.61 -32.64
C VAL A 54 12.85 15.10 -32.90
N ILE A 55 13.07 14.28 -31.88
CA ILE A 55 13.00 12.82 -32.02
C ILE A 55 11.59 12.37 -32.42
N SER A 56 10.55 12.96 -31.84
CA SER A 56 9.16 12.65 -32.21
C SER A 56 8.87 13.02 -33.67
N ALA A 57 9.34 14.18 -34.13
CA ALA A 57 9.23 14.56 -35.53
C ALA A 57 9.99 13.58 -36.45
N LEU A 58 11.17 13.13 -36.05
CA LEU A 58 11.97 12.15 -36.79
C LEU A 58 11.27 10.80 -36.90
N ILE A 59 10.66 10.30 -35.82
CA ILE A 59 9.85 9.07 -35.84
C ILE A 59 8.66 9.24 -36.79
N GLY A 60 7.94 10.37 -36.71
CA GLY A 60 6.82 10.65 -37.61
C GLY A 60 7.24 10.68 -39.08
N ALA A 61 8.37 11.32 -39.40
CA ALA A 61 8.92 11.35 -40.75
C ALA A 61 9.31 9.95 -41.26
N ASN A 62 9.92 9.11 -40.41
CA ASN A 62 10.25 7.72 -40.75
C ASN A 62 9.00 6.90 -41.10
N VAL A 63 7.89 7.10 -40.37
CA VAL A 63 6.61 6.44 -40.67
C VAL A 63 6.08 6.85 -42.05
N VAL A 64 6.12 8.15 -42.40
CA VAL A 64 5.70 8.64 -43.72
C VAL A 64 6.58 8.06 -44.83
N VAL A 65 7.90 7.99 -44.60
CA VAL A 65 8.85 7.37 -45.53
C VAL A 65 8.52 5.90 -45.76
N LEU A 66 8.22 5.14 -44.70
CA LEU A 66 7.89 3.72 -44.80
C LEU A 66 6.54 3.48 -45.51
N ILE A 67 5.54 4.34 -45.31
CA ILE A 67 4.29 4.32 -46.11
C ILE A 67 4.63 4.56 -47.59
N SER A 68 5.45 5.58 -47.87
CA SER A 68 5.84 5.94 -49.25
C SER A 68 6.66 4.84 -49.93
N GLU A 69 7.54 4.16 -49.19
CA GLU A 69 8.30 3.00 -49.67
C GLU A 69 7.37 1.84 -50.05
N THR A 70 6.31 1.63 -49.26
CA THR A 70 5.33 0.57 -49.51
C THR A 70 4.55 0.81 -50.79
N ASP A 71 4.17 2.06 -51.08
CA ASP A 71 3.44 2.43 -52.29
C ASP A 71 4.33 2.53 -53.54
N HIS A 72 5.61 2.87 -53.36
CA HIS A 72 6.57 3.09 -54.45
C HIS A 72 7.88 2.29 -54.26
N PRO A 73 7.84 0.95 -54.29
CA PRO A 73 9.01 0.11 -53.98
C PRO A 73 10.16 0.24 -54.99
N ASP A 74 9.88 0.69 -56.21
CA ASP A 74 10.85 0.70 -57.32
C ASP A 74 11.87 1.86 -57.25
N TRP A 75 11.75 2.76 -56.27
CA TRP A 75 12.69 3.87 -56.13
C TRP A 75 14.00 3.43 -55.47
N ASN A 76 15.10 3.51 -56.22
CA ASN A 76 16.44 3.10 -55.76
C ASN A 76 17.01 3.92 -54.58
N GLY A 77 16.32 4.97 -54.14
CA GLY A 77 16.75 5.84 -53.04
C GLY A 77 16.42 5.31 -51.64
N TRP A 78 15.52 4.33 -51.50
CA TRP A 78 15.03 3.88 -50.19
C TRP A 78 16.14 3.38 -49.27
N GLY A 79 17.06 2.56 -49.78
CA GLY A 79 18.19 2.06 -48.97
C GLY A 79 19.07 3.18 -48.41
N THR A 80 19.23 4.28 -49.14
CA THR A 80 20.00 5.45 -48.65
C THR A 80 19.24 6.17 -47.55
N VAL A 81 17.92 6.37 -47.74
CA VAL A 81 17.05 7.02 -46.74
C VAL A 81 17.01 6.18 -45.45
N ASP A 82 16.90 4.86 -45.57
CA ASP A 82 16.89 3.94 -44.43
C ASP A 82 18.17 3.99 -43.61
N VAL A 83 19.33 4.02 -44.28
CA VAL A 83 20.63 4.19 -43.60
C VAL A 83 20.70 5.54 -42.89
N ILE A 84 20.22 6.62 -43.50
CA ILE A 84 20.20 7.95 -42.87
C ILE A 84 19.37 7.92 -41.58
N PHE A 85 18.14 7.39 -41.64
CA PHE A 85 17.31 7.27 -40.44
C PHE A 85 17.97 6.38 -39.39
N ALA A 86 18.51 5.22 -39.78
CA ALA A 86 19.20 4.31 -38.86
C ALA A 86 20.38 5.00 -38.13
N LEU A 87 21.17 5.81 -38.85
CA LEU A 87 22.26 6.58 -38.26
C LEU A 87 21.77 7.69 -37.31
N LEU A 88 20.69 8.39 -37.65
CA LEU A 88 20.09 9.40 -36.78
C LEU A 88 19.57 8.78 -35.47
N PHE A 89 18.95 7.59 -35.54
CA PHE A 89 18.51 6.86 -34.35
C PHE A 89 19.68 6.25 -33.56
N LEU A 90 20.73 5.80 -34.23
CA LEU A 90 21.96 5.36 -33.56
C LEU A 90 22.58 6.53 -32.76
N LEU A 91 22.61 7.72 -33.36
CA LEU A 91 23.08 8.94 -32.71
C LEU A 91 22.20 9.30 -31.49
N GLU A 92 20.88 9.22 -31.61
CA GLU A 92 19.95 9.41 -30.48
C GLU A 92 20.29 8.48 -29.31
N ILE A 93 20.43 7.18 -29.58
CA ILE A 93 20.74 6.18 -28.54
C ILE A 93 22.12 6.44 -27.93
N ALA A 94 23.11 6.77 -28.75
CA ALA A 94 24.45 7.10 -28.28
C ALA A 94 24.45 8.33 -27.36
N LEU A 95 23.71 9.38 -27.70
CA LEU A 95 23.56 10.57 -26.86
C LEU A 95 22.86 10.26 -25.54
N ARG A 96 21.78 9.47 -25.55
CA ARG A 96 21.09 9.03 -24.32
C ARG A 96 21.98 8.16 -23.43
N MET A 97 22.73 7.25 -24.03
CA MET A 97 23.65 6.37 -23.31
C MET A 97 24.85 7.12 -22.74
N ALA A 98 25.36 8.13 -23.45
CA ALA A 98 26.42 9.01 -22.95
C ALA A 98 25.94 9.90 -21.79
N HIS A 99 24.70 10.40 -21.85
CA HIS A 99 24.10 11.23 -20.80
C HIS A 99 23.80 10.44 -19.52
N ARG A 100 23.07 9.33 -19.63
CA ARG A 100 22.59 8.51 -18.49
C ARG A 100 23.59 7.44 -18.04
N GLY A 101 24.70 7.27 -18.76
CA GLY A 101 25.59 6.13 -18.61
C GLY A 101 24.98 4.81 -19.14
N VAL A 102 25.82 3.84 -19.46
CA VAL A 102 25.38 2.53 -19.97
C VAL A 102 24.47 1.82 -18.96
N TRP A 103 24.80 1.90 -17.68
CA TRP A 103 24.02 1.27 -16.60
C TRP A 103 22.70 1.98 -16.33
N GLY A 104 22.69 3.33 -16.30
CA GLY A 104 21.46 4.10 -16.12
C GLY A 104 20.49 3.95 -17.31
N PHE A 105 21.01 3.82 -18.53
CA PHE A 105 20.19 3.55 -19.72
C PHE A 105 19.38 2.24 -19.63
N PHE A 106 19.93 1.20 -18.98
CA PHE A 106 19.26 -0.09 -18.82
C PHE A 106 18.55 -0.27 -17.46
N ALA A 107 18.54 0.71 -16.56
CA ALA A 107 17.94 0.56 -15.23
C ALA A 107 16.47 1.03 -15.15
N LYS A 108 16.18 2.24 -15.64
CA LYS A 108 14.87 2.91 -15.43
C LYS A 108 13.89 2.73 -16.60
N ASP A 109 14.40 2.70 -17.83
CA ASP A 109 13.63 2.57 -19.08
C ASP A 109 14.06 1.34 -19.91
N ALA A 110 14.58 0.32 -19.23
CA ALA A 110 15.28 -0.83 -19.83
C ALA A 110 14.54 -1.41 -21.05
N GLY A 111 13.24 -1.68 -20.92
CA GLY A 111 12.45 -2.31 -21.98
C GLY A 111 12.36 -1.46 -23.25
N TRP A 112 12.13 -0.15 -23.11
CA TRP A 112 11.98 0.75 -24.25
C TRP A 112 13.32 1.12 -24.89
N GLY A 113 14.38 1.23 -24.09
CA GLY A 113 15.75 1.43 -24.56
C GLY A 113 16.28 0.19 -25.29
N MET A 114 16.03 -1.01 -24.75
CA MET A 114 16.38 -2.28 -25.41
C MET A 114 15.63 -2.46 -26.73
N LEU A 115 14.34 -2.12 -26.77
CA LEU A 115 13.56 -2.16 -28.01
C LEU A 115 14.13 -1.21 -29.07
N ASP A 116 14.50 0.02 -28.69
CA ASP A 116 15.10 0.97 -29.63
C ASP A 116 16.44 0.46 -30.17
N LEU A 117 17.30 -0.02 -29.28
CA LEU A 117 18.59 -0.60 -29.63
C LEU A 117 18.42 -1.79 -30.57
N THR A 118 17.50 -2.69 -30.26
CA THR A 118 17.20 -3.87 -31.08
C THR A 118 16.74 -3.46 -32.47
N ILE A 119 15.83 -2.48 -32.58
CA ILE A 119 15.35 -1.98 -33.87
C ILE A 119 16.48 -1.31 -34.66
N VAL A 120 17.34 -0.50 -34.03
CA VAL A 120 18.48 0.13 -34.71
C VAL A 120 19.43 -0.95 -35.24
N VAL A 121 19.80 -1.93 -34.40
CA VAL A 121 20.69 -3.03 -34.80
C VAL A 121 20.10 -3.84 -35.94
N LEU A 122 18.82 -4.21 -35.87
CA LEU A 122 18.14 -4.94 -36.96
C LEU A 122 18.10 -4.12 -38.26
N GLY A 123 17.87 -2.81 -38.17
CA GLY A 123 17.90 -1.91 -39.34
C GLY A 123 19.29 -1.79 -39.97
N LEU A 124 20.34 -1.69 -39.16
CA LEU A 124 21.73 -1.71 -39.63
C LEU A 124 22.12 -3.05 -40.26
N LEU A 125 21.67 -4.16 -39.67
CA LEU A 125 21.87 -5.49 -40.23
C LEU A 125 21.18 -5.62 -41.60
N ASP A 126 19.93 -5.19 -41.73
CA ASP A 126 19.19 -5.22 -43.00
C ASP A 126 19.91 -4.40 -44.10
N ALA A 127 20.29 -3.15 -43.78
CA ALA A 127 21.03 -2.29 -44.71
C ALA A 127 22.40 -2.84 -45.10
N SER A 128 23.06 -3.60 -44.22
CA SER A 128 24.36 -4.23 -44.51
C SER A 128 24.24 -5.47 -45.42
N LEU A 129 23.10 -6.16 -45.39
CA LEU A 129 22.87 -7.39 -46.16
C LEU A 129 22.49 -7.09 -47.61
N GLU A 130 21.88 -5.94 -47.89
CA GLU A 130 21.41 -5.56 -49.23
C GLU A 130 22.53 -5.48 -50.28
N PRO A 131 23.67 -4.78 -50.05
CA PRO A 131 24.78 -4.73 -51.01
C PRO A 131 25.48 -6.08 -51.19
N MET A 132 25.49 -6.93 -50.15
CA MET A 132 26.14 -8.25 -50.18
C MET A 132 25.39 -9.26 -51.06
N THR A 133 24.07 -9.10 -51.20
CA THR A 133 23.27 -9.95 -52.09
C THR A 133 23.37 -9.54 -53.56
N GLN A 134 23.58 -8.25 -53.84
CA GLN A 134 23.70 -7.72 -55.20
C GLN A 134 25.09 -7.94 -55.82
N SER A 135 26.13 -8.00 -54.98
CA SER A 135 27.53 -8.21 -55.40
C SER A 135 27.91 -9.69 -55.60
N ARG A 136 27.08 -10.65 -55.16
CA ARG A 136 27.23 -12.09 -55.45
C ARG A 136 26.25 -12.56 -56.52
N GLY A 137 26.39 -12.03 -57.72
CA GLY A 137 25.82 -12.65 -58.90
C GLY A 137 26.56 -13.94 -59.23
N THR A 138 26.20 -15.09 -58.65
CA THR A 138 26.42 -16.45 -59.19
C THR A 138 25.97 -17.55 -58.20
N THR A 139 25.02 -18.37 -58.69
CA THR A 139 24.83 -19.81 -58.41
C THR A 139 24.76 -20.28 -56.94
N ASN A 140 23.56 -20.71 -56.51
CA ASN A 140 23.21 -21.45 -55.27
C ASN A 140 22.66 -20.65 -54.08
N ALA A 141 22.05 -19.49 -54.30
CA ALA A 141 21.39 -18.69 -53.24
C ALA A 141 19.88 -18.98 -53.03
N SER A 142 19.35 -20.12 -53.49
CA SER A 142 17.90 -20.40 -53.40
C SER A 142 17.44 -20.67 -51.96
N SER A 143 18.27 -21.27 -51.09
CA SER A 143 17.89 -21.61 -49.71
C SER A 143 18.02 -20.45 -48.70
N HIS A 144 18.93 -19.49 -48.93
CA HIS A 144 19.12 -18.34 -48.02
C HIS A 144 18.18 -17.17 -48.31
N SER A 145 17.50 -17.18 -49.47
CA SER A 145 16.55 -16.13 -49.86
C SER A 145 15.34 -16.04 -48.93
N SER A 146 14.87 -17.15 -48.35
CA SER A 146 13.72 -17.15 -47.44
C SER A 146 14.04 -16.50 -46.09
N ALA A 147 15.19 -16.80 -45.49
CA ALA A 147 15.61 -16.19 -44.22
C ALA A 147 15.82 -14.67 -44.35
N LEU A 148 16.39 -14.22 -45.48
CA LEU A 148 16.56 -12.79 -45.77
C LEU A 148 15.21 -12.07 -45.97
N LYS A 149 14.19 -12.74 -46.51
CA LYS A 149 12.81 -12.19 -46.56
C LYS A 149 12.25 -11.96 -45.16
N PHE A 150 12.52 -12.85 -44.20
CA PHE A 150 12.09 -12.67 -42.82
C PHE A 150 12.83 -11.51 -42.11
N VAL A 151 14.12 -11.33 -42.36
CA VAL A 151 14.88 -10.19 -41.81
C VAL A 151 14.29 -8.86 -42.28
N ARG A 152 13.88 -8.78 -43.55
CA ARG A 152 13.19 -7.61 -44.10
C ARG A 152 11.84 -7.33 -43.43
N LEU A 153 11.17 -8.32 -42.85
CA LEU A 153 9.93 -8.08 -42.10
C LEU A 153 10.20 -7.39 -40.75
N PHE A 154 11.36 -7.64 -40.13
CA PHE A 154 11.72 -6.98 -38.87
C PHE A 154 11.93 -5.48 -39.01
N ARG A 155 12.21 -5.00 -40.22
CA ARG A 155 12.27 -3.57 -40.49
C ARG A 155 10.95 -2.87 -40.16
N LEU A 156 9.81 -3.56 -40.25
CA LEU A 156 8.48 -3.05 -39.86
C LEU A 156 8.35 -2.84 -38.35
N LEU A 157 9.16 -3.51 -37.52
CA LEU A 157 9.17 -3.27 -36.07
C LEU A 157 9.55 -1.83 -35.72
N ARG A 158 10.23 -1.10 -36.63
CA ARG A 158 10.49 0.34 -36.45
C ARG A 158 9.20 1.16 -36.33
N MET A 159 8.08 0.69 -36.89
CA MET A 159 6.75 1.30 -36.71
C MET A 159 6.31 1.30 -35.24
N LEU A 160 6.79 0.37 -34.41
CA LEU A 160 6.48 0.36 -32.98
C LEU A 160 6.95 1.62 -32.26
N ARG A 161 7.92 2.36 -32.83
CA ARG A 161 8.35 3.66 -32.30
C ARG A 161 7.23 4.71 -32.38
N PHE A 162 6.27 4.56 -33.29
CA PHE A 162 5.08 5.41 -33.37
C PHE A 162 4.31 5.43 -32.05
N VAL A 163 4.30 4.32 -31.31
CA VAL A 163 3.68 4.24 -29.97
C VAL A 163 4.24 5.29 -29.01
N LYS A 164 5.53 5.62 -29.14
CA LYS A 164 6.22 6.60 -28.28
C LYS A 164 5.83 8.05 -28.57
N LEU A 165 5.21 8.33 -29.73
CA LEU A 165 4.67 9.65 -30.03
C LEU A 165 3.48 10.01 -29.13
N PHE A 166 2.81 8.99 -28.59
CA PHE A 166 1.60 9.15 -27.80
C PHE A 166 1.83 8.56 -26.40
N PRO A 167 2.15 9.40 -25.39
CA PRO A 167 2.37 8.93 -24.02
C PRO A 167 1.21 8.10 -23.45
N LYS A 168 -0.03 8.44 -23.83
CA LYS A 168 -1.22 7.67 -23.47
C LYS A 168 -1.21 6.26 -24.07
N LEU A 169 -0.78 6.11 -25.32
CA LEU A 169 -0.68 4.81 -25.99
C LEU A 169 0.44 3.97 -25.38
N MET A 170 1.55 4.60 -25.01
CA MET A 170 2.66 3.94 -24.31
C MET A 170 2.22 3.36 -22.95
N SER A 171 1.45 4.15 -22.18
CA SER A 171 0.87 3.70 -20.91
C SER A 171 -0.12 2.54 -21.12
N PHE A 172 -0.95 2.62 -22.18
CA PHE A 172 -1.87 1.54 -22.55
C PHE A 172 -1.14 0.24 -22.93
N VAL A 173 -0.07 0.33 -23.71
CA VAL A 173 0.75 -0.84 -24.08
C VAL A 173 1.44 -1.46 -22.86
N GLN A 174 1.95 -0.64 -21.94
CA GLN A 174 2.51 -1.14 -20.68
C GLN A 174 1.46 -1.89 -19.85
N ALA A 175 0.25 -1.33 -19.72
CA ALA A 175 -0.86 -2.01 -19.06
C ALA A 175 -1.24 -3.33 -19.76
N LEU A 176 -1.23 -3.38 -21.10
CA LEU A 176 -1.43 -4.63 -21.84
C LEU A 176 -0.38 -5.68 -21.48
N PHE A 177 0.91 -5.31 -21.44
CA PHE A 177 1.99 -6.22 -21.06
C PHE A 177 1.88 -6.72 -19.62
N GLU A 178 1.43 -5.88 -18.70
CA GLU A 178 1.17 -6.29 -17.32
C GLU A 178 0.06 -7.34 -17.26
N MET A 179 -1.03 -7.15 -18.00
CA MET A 179 -2.11 -8.12 -18.12
C MET A 179 -1.68 -9.43 -18.81
N PHE A 180 -0.72 -9.39 -19.74
CA PHE A 180 -0.20 -10.62 -20.36
C PHE A 180 0.44 -11.57 -19.33
N SER A 181 1.00 -11.05 -18.23
CA SER A 181 1.61 -11.86 -17.17
C SER A 181 0.59 -12.74 -16.44
N THR A 182 -0.65 -12.27 -16.29
CA THR A 182 -1.72 -13.05 -15.66
C THR A 182 -2.36 -14.01 -16.68
N MET A 183 -2.50 -13.58 -17.93
CA MET A 183 -3.02 -14.41 -19.03
C MET A 183 -2.11 -15.59 -19.39
N ILE A 184 -0.78 -15.50 -19.19
CA ILE A 184 0.18 -16.55 -19.59
C ILE A 184 -0.15 -17.90 -18.95
N TRP A 185 -0.63 -17.91 -17.70
CA TRP A 185 -0.96 -19.13 -16.98
C TRP A 185 -2.22 -19.78 -17.52
N ILE A 186 -3.23 -18.97 -17.85
CA ILE A 186 -4.49 -19.47 -18.41
C ILE A 186 -4.24 -20.00 -19.83
N PHE A 187 -3.47 -19.27 -20.65
CA PHE A 187 -3.07 -19.73 -21.98
C PHE A 187 -2.16 -20.96 -21.94
N SER A 188 -1.27 -21.07 -20.95
CA SER A 188 -0.44 -22.26 -20.75
C SER A 188 -1.29 -23.47 -20.42
N PHE A 189 -2.26 -23.34 -19.49
CA PHE A 189 -3.21 -24.40 -19.19
C PHE A 189 -4.04 -24.80 -20.41
N LEU A 190 -4.59 -23.82 -21.14
CA LEU A 190 -5.32 -24.06 -22.38
C LEU A 190 -4.45 -24.79 -23.42
N SER A 191 -3.20 -24.38 -23.59
CA SER A 191 -2.26 -24.99 -24.52
C SER A 191 -1.95 -26.45 -24.18
N VAL A 192 -1.80 -26.79 -22.90
CA VAL A 192 -1.65 -28.19 -22.48
C VAL A 192 -2.86 -29.02 -22.87
N VAL A 193 -4.08 -28.51 -22.63
CA VAL A 193 -5.32 -29.20 -23.02
C VAL A 193 -5.43 -29.34 -24.54
N MET A 194 -5.08 -28.29 -25.29
CA MET A 194 -5.05 -28.31 -26.76
C MET A 194 -4.08 -29.37 -27.28
N VAL A 195 -2.88 -29.51 -26.67
CA VAL A 195 -1.90 -30.55 -27.03
C VAL A 195 -2.46 -31.94 -26.74
N CYS A 196 -3.11 -32.15 -25.59
CA CYS A 196 -3.75 -33.43 -25.28
C CYS A 196 -4.79 -33.81 -26.34
N PHE A 197 -5.67 -32.89 -26.70
CA PHE A 197 -6.67 -33.12 -27.75
C PHE A 197 -6.05 -33.32 -29.13
N ALA A 198 -5.01 -32.54 -29.48
CA ALA A 198 -4.29 -32.71 -30.73
C ALA A 198 -3.68 -34.11 -30.84
N ILE A 199 -3.08 -34.63 -29.76
CA ILE A 199 -2.54 -36.00 -29.72
C ILE A 199 -3.65 -37.03 -29.94
N VAL A 200 -4.80 -36.88 -29.29
CA VAL A 200 -5.95 -37.78 -29.48
C VAL A 200 -6.43 -37.74 -30.93
N MET A 201 -6.65 -36.56 -31.50
CA MET A 201 -7.12 -36.42 -32.89
C MET A 201 -6.10 -36.94 -33.90
N THR A 202 -4.81 -36.68 -33.71
CA THR A 202 -3.77 -37.23 -34.58
C THR A 202 -3.73 -38.75 -34.51
N ARG A 203 -3.87 -39.34 -33.32
CA ARG A 203 -3.85 -40.80 -33.15
C ARG A 203 -5.09 -41.48 -33.74
N GLU A 204 -6.26 -40.95 -33.45
CA GLU A 204 -7.54 -41.58 -33.80
C GLU A 204 -8.02 -41.25 -35.23
N ILE A 205 -7.66 -40.09 -35.76
CA ILE A 205 -8.06 -39.63 -37.10
C ILE A 205 -6.84 -39.60 -38.04
N GLY A 206 -5.82 -38.80 -37.71
CA GLY A 206 -4.69 -38.56 -38.61
C GLY A 206 -3.88 -39.81 -38.98
N ARG A 207 -3.77 -40.76 -38.07
CA ARG A 207 -3.04 -42.03 -38.24
C ARG A 207 -3.92 -43.22 -38.58
N ARG A 208 -5.24 -43.05 -38.63
CA ARG A 208 -6.16 -44.12 -38.99
C ARG A 208 -6.02 -44.46 -40.46
N GLU A 209 -5.83 -45.75 -40.77
CA GLU A 209 -5.81 -46.23 -42.14
C GLU A 209 -7.22 -46.19 -42.72
N VAL A 210 -7.32 -45.80 -44.00
CA VAL A 210 -8.59 -45.69 -44.71
C VAL A 210 -8.91 -47.04 -45.37
N PRO A 211 -10.06 -47.66 -45.07
CA PRO A 211 -10.50 -48.85 -45.77
C PRO A 211 -10.70 -48.58 -47.26
N MET A 212 -10.41 -49.56 -48.11
CA MET A 212 -10.78 -49.50 -49.53
C MET A 212 -12.29 -49.30 -49.67
N GLY A 213 -12.70 -48.11 -50.14
CA GLY A 213 -14.11 -47.73 -50.30
C GLY A 213 -14.61 -46.65 -49.34
N GLY A 214 -13.75 -46.10 -48.48
CA GLY A 214 -14.11 -45.08 -47.50
C GLY A 214 -14.72 -45.66 -46.22
N PHE A 215 -15.31 -44.78 -45.41
CA PHE A 215 -16.06 -45.15 -44.21
C PHE A 215 -17.56 -44.99 -44.45
N ASP A 216 -18.40 -45.65 -43.64
CA ASP A 216 -19.85 -45.52 -43.77
C ASP A 216 -20.25 -44.04 -43.67
N GLY A 217 -20.81 -43.49 -44.75
CA GLY A 217 -21.27 -42.10 -44.84
C GLY A 217 -20.21 -41.07 -45.31
N ILE A 218 -18.98 -41.49 -45.65
CA ILE A 218 -17.91 -40.59 -46.10
C ILE A 218 -17.09 -41.21 -47.23
N ASP A 219 -17.04 -40.53 -48.38
CA ASP A 219 -16.20 -40.93 -49.52
C ASP A 219 -14.70 -40.78 -49.20
N GLU A 220 -13.86 -41.59 -49.86
CA GLU A 220 -12.40 -41.61 -49.68
C GLU A 220 -11.74 -40.22 -49.76
N GLU A 221 -12.15 -39.40 -50.74
CA GLU A 221 -11.59 -38.05 -50.97
C GLU A 221 -11.87 -37.09 -49.81
N MET A 222 -13.09 -37.15 -49.26
CA MET A 222 -13.49 -36.36 -48.10
C MET A 222 -12.71 -36.80 -46.85
N TRP A 223 -12.53 -38.12 -46.67
CA TRP A 223 -11.76 -38.65 -45.54
C TRP A 223 -10.27 -38.27 -45.62
N GLN A 224 -9.66 -38.26 -46.82
CA GLN A 224 -8.29 -37.80 -46.98
C GLN A 224 -8.12 -36.33 -46.59
N THR A 225 -9.07 -35.47 -46.96
CA THR A 225 -9.08 -34.06 -46.55
C THR A 225 -9.16 -33.90 -45.03
N VAL A 226 -10.01 -34.69 -44.36
CA VAL A 226 -10.14 -34.70 -42.89
C VAL A 226 -8.86 -35.20 -42.23
N ARG A 227 -8.22 -36.21 -42.81
CA ARG A 227 -6.94 -36.76 -42.32
C ARG A 227 -5.81 -35.73 -42.40
N GLU A 228 -5.77 -34.92 -43.45
CA GLU A 228 -4.80 -33.82 -43.59
C GLU A 228 -4.90 -32.82 -42.43
N TYR A 229 -6.11 -32.52 -41.95
CA TYR A 229 -6.31 -31.64 -40.80
C TYR A 229 -5.70 -32.16 -39.49
N PHE A 230 -5.48 -33.48 -39.38
CA PHE A 230 -4.98 -34.12 -38.15
C PHE A 230 -3.71 -34.96 -38.37
N GLN A 231 -3.01 -34.81 -39.49
CA GLN A 231 -1.89 -35.67 -39.90
C GLN A 231 -0.75 -35.76 -38.86
N ASP A 232 -0.41 -34.63 -38.25
CA ASP A 232 0.55 -34.52 -37.16
C ASP A 232 0.06 -33.57 -36.06
N VAL A 233 0.76 -33.57 -34.92
CA VAL A 233 0.35 -32.79 -33.74
C VAL A 233 0.34 -31.28 -34.01
N PRO A 234 1.36 -30.66 -34.67
CA PRO A 234 1.30 -29.24 -35.02
C PRO A 234 0.11 -28.87 -35.92
N THR A 235 -0.19 -29.71 -36.92
CA THR A 235 -1.32 -29.48 -37.83
C THR A 235 -2.64 -29.64 -37.08
N ALA A 236 -2.77 -30.68 -36.24
CA ALA A 236 -3.93 -30.87 -35.38
C ALA A 236 -4.14 -29.72 -34.38
N LEU A 237 -3.07 -29.15 -33.81
CA LEU A 237 -3.13 -27.96 -32.96
C LEU A 237 -3.68 -26.75 -33.72
N PHE A 238 -3.23 -26.52 -34.96
CA PHE A 238 -3.73 -25.43 -35.79
C PHE A 238 -5.20 -25.64 -36.19
N THR A 239 -5.57 -26.87 -36.53
CA THR A 239 -6.97 -27.25 -36.81
C THR A 239 -7.86 -27.03 -35.59
N LEU A 240 -7.44 -27.48 -34.41
CA LEU A 240 -8.20 -27.24 -33.16
C LEU A 240 -8.25 -25.76 -32.80
N PHE A 241 -7.21 -24.97 -33.12
CA PHE A 241 -7.27 -23.52 -32.99
C PHE A 241 -8.34 -22.92 -33.91
N ARG A 242 -8.44 -23.36 -35.17
CA ARG A 242 -9.53 -22.95 -36.07
C ARG A 242 -10.91 -23.36 -35.55
N VAL A 243 -11.05 -24.54 -34.95
CA VAL A 243 -12.30 -24.95 -34.29
C VAL A 243 -12.60 -24.05 -33.08
N SER A 244 -11.56 -23.63 -32.32
CA SER A 244 -11.72 -22.77 -31.15
C SER A 244 -12.22 -21.37 -31.47
N THR A 245 -11.93 -20.84 -32.66
CA THR A 245 -12.48 -19.56 -33.13
C THR A 245 -13.95 -19.68 -33.55
N GLN A 246 -14.51 -20.89 -33.51
CA GLN A 246 -15.89 -21.22 -33.91
C GLN A 246 -16.19 -20.89 -35.38
N ASP A 247 -15.15 -20.66 -36.18
CA ASP A 247 -15.27 -20.30 -37.59
C ASP A 247 -15.40 -21.57 -38.43
N ASP A 248 -16.59 -21.76 -38.99
CA ASP A 248 -16.93 -22.86 -39.90
C ASP A 248 -16.46 -24.26 -39.44
N TRP A 249 -16.50 -24.50 -38.13
CA TRP A 249 -15.98 -25.72 -37.51
C TRP A 249 -16.72 -26.99 -37.96
N MET A 250 -17.94 -26.85 -38.49
CA MET A 250 -18.74 -27.95 -39.00
C MET A 250 -18.14 -28.57 -40.27
N THR A 251 -17.32 -27.84 -41.04
CA THR A 251 -16.56 -28.44 -42.16
C THR A 251 -15.55 -29.48 -41.69
N ILE A 252 -15.02 -29.30 -40.48
CA ILE A 252 -14.05 -30.23 -39.86
C ILE A 252 -14.78 -31.34 -39.11
N ALA A 253 -15.80 -30.98 -38.30
CA ALA A 253 -16.52 -31.93 -37.45
C ALA A 253 -17.57 -32.76 -38.21
N GLY A 254 -18.19 -32.20 -39.25
CA GLY A 254 -19.31 -32.83 -39.97
C GLY A 254 -18.98 -34.19 -40.56
N PRO A 255 -17.87 -34.33 -41.32
CA PRO A 255 -17.43 -35.64 -41.77
C PRO A 255 -17.18 -36.60 -40.59
N LEU A 256 -16.48 -36.16 -39.55
CA LEU A 256 -16.18 -37.02 -38.39
C LEU A 256 -17.42 -37.53 -37.65
N VAL A 257 -18.46 -36.69 -37.54
CA VAL A 257 -19.75 -37.07 -36.95
C VAL A 257 -20.51 -38.06 -37.83
N ALA A 258 -20.36 -37.98 -39.16
CA ALA A 258 -20.94 -38.94 -40.08
C ALA A 258 -20.31 -40.35 -39.96
N ASP A 259 -18.98 -40.44 -39.75
CA ASP A 259 -18.28 -41.73 -39.47
C ASP A 259 -18.71 -42.29 -38.12
N ASN A 260 -18.64 -41.48 -37.06
CA ASN A 260 -19.04 -41.90 -35.73
C ASN A 260 -19.72 -40.74 -34.97
N PRO A 261 -21.01 -40.87 -34.64
CA PRO A 261 -21.75 -39.86 -33.88
C PRO A 261 -21.10 -39.48 -32.54
N ALA A 262 -20.26 -40.34 -31.95
CA ALA A 262 -19.53 -40.03 -30.71
C ALA A 262 -18.60 -38.81 -30.83
N TRP A 263 -18.08 -38.50 -32.03
CA TRP A 263 -17.26 -37.30 -32.26
C TRP A 263 -18.03 -35.99 -32.01
N SER A 264 -19.36 -36.01 -32.11
CA SER A 264 -20.18 -34.83 -31.79
C SER A 264 -20.02 -34.41 -30.32
N ILE A 265 -19.94 -35.38 -29.40
CA ILE A 265 -19.73 -35.13 -27.98
C ILE A 265 -18.34 -34.54 -27.76
N PHE A 266 -17.31 -35.06 -28.43
CA PHE A 266 -15.96 -34.54 -28.36
C PHE A 266 -15.90 -33.05 -28.76
N PHE A 267 -16.42 -32.70 -29.95
CA PHE A 267 -16.38 -31.32 -30.43
C PHE A 267 -17.22 -30.37 -29.58
N VAL A 268 -18.38 -30.81 -29.09
CA VAL A 268 -19.22 -30.00 -28.18
C VAL A 268 -18.48 -29.74 -26.86
N VAL A 269 -17.90 -30.77 -26.23
CA VAL A 269 -17.13 -30.61 -24.99
C VAL A 269 -15.93 -29.72 -25.21
N PHE A 270 -15.21 -29.89 -26.32
CA PHE A 270 -14.08 -29.05 -26.70
C PHE A 270 -14.50 -27.58 -26.84
N ILE A 271 -15.53 -27.29 -27.63
CA ILE A 271 -16.01 -25.92 -27.85
C ILE A 271 -16.48 -25.30 -26.54
N VAL A 272 -17.30 -26.00 -25.76
CA VAL A 272 -17.76 -25.50 -24.44
C VAL A 272 -16.59 -25.19 -23.53
N PHE A 273 -15.60 -26.08 -23.45
CA PHE A 273 -14.41 -25.89 -22.62
C PHE A 273 -13.59 -24.68 -23.07
N VAL A 274 -13.31 -24.55 -24.37
CA VAL A 274 -12.49 -23.44 -24.88
C VAL A 274 -13.24 -22.11 -24.80
N SER A 275 -14.54 -22.08 -25.13
CA SER A 275 -15.38 -20.88 -24.98
C SER A 275 -15.47 -20.45 -23.51
N TRP A 276 -15.67 -21.40 -22.59
CA TRP A 276 -15.68 -21.10 -21.15
C TRP A 276 -14.32 -20.54 -20.68
N THR A 277 -13.22 -21.13 -21.15
CA THR A 277 -11.86 -20.66 -20.82
C THR A 277 -11.64 -19.24 -21.36
N MET A 278 -12.07 -18.95 -22.58
CA MET A 278 -11.96 -17.61 -23.19
C MET A 278 -12.76 -16.56 -22.40
N ILE A 279 -13.98 -16.90 -21.97
CA ILE A 279 -14.79 -16.02 -21.10
C ILE A 279 -14.11 -15.83 -19.73
N SER A 280 -13.51 -16.88 -19.19
CA SER A 280 -12.79 -16.83 -17.91
C SER A 280 -11.57 -15.89 -17.99
N VAL A 281 -10.82 -15.93 -19.10
CA VAL A 281 -9.73 -14.97 -19.37
C VAL A 281 -10.25 -13.55 -19.43
N LEU A 282 -11.32 -13.30 -20.21
CA LEU A 282 -11.91 -11.97 -20.31
C LEU A 282 -12.39 -11.44 -18.95
N THR A 283 -12.99 -12.31 -18.14
CA THR A 283 -13.48 -11.98 -16.79
C THR A 283 -12.33 -11.66 -15.84
N ALA A 284 -11.22 -12.42 -15.91
CA ALA A 284 -10.03 -12.15 -15.10
C ALA A 284 -9.44 -10.76 -15.41
N VAL A 285 -9.27 -10.45 -16.70
CA VAL A 285 -8.76 -9.14 -17.17
C VAL A 285 -9.71 -8.00 -16.80
N ALA A 286 -11.02 -8.18 -16.98
CA ALA A 286 -12.02 -7.20 -16.58
C ALA A 286 -12.03 -6.98 -15.05
N SER A 287 -11.82 -8.04 -14.26
CA SER A 287 -11.73 -7.93 -12.81
C SER A 287 -10.46 -7.19 -12.37
N GLU A 288 -9.30 -7.49 -12.97
CA GLU A 288 -8.05 -6.79 -12.66
C GLU A 288 -8.13 -5.29 -12.97
N SER A 289 -8.66 -4.93 -14.14
CA SER A 289 -8.88 -3.53 -14.52
C SER A 289 -9.90 -2.82 -13.62
N MET A 290 -10.95 -3.51 -13.17
CA MET A 290 -11.90 -2.97 -12.20
C MET A 290 -11.26 -2.75 -10.83
N VAL A 291 -10.47 -3.71 -10.35
CA VAL A 291 -9.76 -3.58 -9.07
C VAL A 291 -8.77 -2.41 -9.12
N ALA A 292 -7.95 -2.33 -10.17
CA ALA A 292 -7.03 -1.22 -10.37
C ALA A 292 -7.77 0.13 -10.36
N ALA A 293 -8.85 0.26 -11.14
CA ALA A 293 -9.67 1.47 -11.16
C ALA A 293 -10.28 1.82 -9.80
N THR A 294 -10.64 0.82 -8.97
CA THR A 294 -11.15 1.09 -7.62
C THR A 294 -10.07 1.51 -6.63
N VAL A 295 -8.85 1.00 -6.77
CA VAL A 295 -7.69 1.40 -5.95
C VAL A 295 -7.29 2.83 -6.30
N ASP A 296 -7.12 3.12 -7.59
CA ASP A 296 -6.76 4.45 -8.08
C ASP A 296 -7.80 5.50 -7.66
N ARG A 297 -9.10 5.17 -7.77
CA ARG A 297 -10.17 6.05 -7.31
C ARG A 297 -10.08 6.32 -5.81
N LYS A 298 -9.85 5.29 -4.98
CA LYS A 298 -9.71 5.47 -3.52
C LYS A 298 -8.48 6.28 -3.16
N GLU A 299 -7.37 6.06 -3.84
CA GLU A 299 -6.14 6.82 -3.60
C GLU A 299 -6.31 8.29 -4.00
N GLN A 300 -6.95 8.54 -5.14
CA GLN A 300 -7.28 9.90 -5.57
C GLN A 300 -8.26 10.58 -4.60
N GLU A 301 -9.31 9.88 -4.14
CA GLU A 301 -10.22 10.39 -3.11
C GLU A 301 -9.49 10.72 -1.80
N MET A 302 -8.53 9.89 -1.38
CA MET A 302 -7.70 10.17 -0.19
C MET A 302 -6.77 11.37 -0.38
N ARG A 303 -6.15 11.52 -1.56
CA ARG A 303 -5.29 12.67 -1.87
C ARG A 303 -6.09 13.97 -1.93
N GLU A 304 -7.25 13.96 -2.59
CA GLU A 304 -8.15 15.12 -2.62
C GLU A 304 -8.65 15.50 -1.23
N ALA A 305 -8.89 14.52 -0.35
CA ALA A 305 -9.25 14.78 1.04
C ALA A 305 -8.09 15.40 1.84
N ASP A 306 -6.86 14.89 1.68
CA ASP A 306 -5.66 15.43 2.33
C ASP A 306 -5.32 16.84 1.83
N GLU A 307 -5.46 17.11 0.53
CA GLU A 307 -5.28 18.44 -0.05
C GLU A 307 -6.31 19.44 0.49
N LYS A 308 -7.59 19.04 0.60
CA LYS A 308 -8.63 19.87 1.23
C LYS A 308 -8.35 20.11 2.72
N ALA A 309 -7.85 19.11 3.44
CA ALA A 309 -7.46 19.25 4.85
C ALA A 309 -6.30 20.24 5.02
N LYS A 310 -5.26 20.13 4.20
CA LYS A 310 -4.12 21.07 4.21
C LYS A 310 -4.55 22.50 3.88
N ALA A 311 -5.36 22.67 2.83
CA ALA A 311 -5.89 23.98 2.46
C ALA A 311 -6.74 24.60 3.59
N PHE A 312 -7.51 23.79 4.32
CA PHE A 312 -8.26 24.24 5.49
C PHE A 312 -7.36 24.67 6.65
N ILE A 313 -6.32 23.89 6.94
CA ILE A 313 -5.33 24.21 7.98
C ILE A 313 -4.62 25.53 7.67
N GLU A 314 -4.20 25.74 6.42
CA GLU A 314 -3.58 27.00 5.98
C GLU A 314 -4.56 28.18 6.11
N PHE A 315 -5.82 27.97 5.73
CA PHE A 315 -6.89 28.95 5.90
C PHE A 315 -7.11 29.32 7.37
N LEU A 316 -7.22 28.34 8.27
CA LEU A 316 -7.40 28.58 9.71
C LEU A 316 -6.21 29.35 10.30
N ARG A 317 -5.00 29.03 9.85
CA ARG A 317 -3.78 29.75 10.28
C ARG A 317 -3.78 31.20 9.78
N ASP A 318 -4.29 31.48 8.58
CA ASP A 318 -4.43 32.85 8.07
C ASP A 318 -5.56 33.62 8.76
N ALA A 319 -6.69 32.95 9.04
CA ALA A 319 -7.81 33.52 9.79
C ALA A 319 -7.39 33.91 11.21
N PHE A 320 -6.61 33.05 11.89
CA PHE A 320 -6.02 33.33 13.20
C PHE A 320 -5.15 34.59 13.15
N LYS A 321 -4.22 34.69 12.20
CA LYS A 321 -3.33 35.86 12.07
C LYS A 321 -4.07 37.17 11.83
N LYS A 322 -5.27 37.11 11.24
CA LYS A 322 -6.14 38.27 11.01
C LYS A 322 -7.07 38.58 12.20
N ALA A 323 -7.17 37.65 13.15
CA ALA A 323 -7.98 37.79 14.35
C ALA A 323 -7.15 38.24 15.56
N ASP A 324 -5.89 37.79 15.64
CA ASP A 324 -4.86 38.22 16.59
C ASP A 324 -4.57 39.73 16.40
N ALA A 325 -5.30 40.56 17.13
CA ALA A 325 -5.28 42.01 16.96
C ALA A 325 -4.12 42.66 17.73
N ASP A 326 -3.64 42.00 18.78
CA ASP A 326 -2.55 42.46 19.64
C ASP A 326 -1.17 41.86 19.25
N GLY A 327 -1.15 40.86 18.37
CA GLY A 327 0.05 40.22 17.83
C GLY A 327 0.76 39.32 18.84
N ASN A 328 0.05 38.87 19.89
CA ASN A 328 0.63 38.08 20.96
C ASN A 328 0.82 36.59 20.58
N GLY A 329 0.28 36.15 19.43
CA GLY A 329 0.35 34.75 18.95
C GLY A 329 -0.60 33.79 19.66
N LEU A 330 -1.55 34.34 20.41
CA LEU A 330 -2.60 33.68 21.19
C LEU A 330 -3.96 34.24 20.72
N LEU A 331 -5.01 33.45 20.92
CA LEU A 331 -6.37 33.85 20.61
C LEU A 331 -7.17 33.82 21.90
N ASP A 332 -7.73 34.96 22.29
CA ASP A 332 -8.66 35.01 23.41
C ASP A 332 -10.10 34.66 22.98
N LYS A 333 -10.99 34.52 23.96
CA LYS A 333 -12.38 34.13 23.71
C LYS A 333 -13.16 35.15 22.86
N GLN A 334 -12.88 36.44 23.03
CA GLN A 334 -13.55 37.51 22.29
C GLN A 334 -13.04 37.56 20.84
N GLU A 335 -11.73 37.44 20.65
CA GLU A 335 -11.11 37.36 19.31
C GLU A 335 -11.58 36.12 18.54
N PHE A 336 -11.77 34.98 19.21
CA PHE A 336 -12.35 33.78 18.63
C PHE A 336 -13.81 33.98 18.21
N GLU A 337 -14.66 34.54 19.09
CA GLU A 337 -16.06 34.84 18.76
C GLU A 337 -16.15 35.82 17.58
N ASP A 338 -15.32 36.86 17.58
CA ASP A 338 -15.32 37.86 16.52
C ASP A 338 -14.79 37.32 15.19
N MET A 339 -13.77 36.47 15.22
CA MET A 339 -13.28 35.76 14.03
C MET A 339 -14.36 34.88 13.42
N MET A 340 -15.08 34.12 14.23
CA MET A 340 -16.11 33.20 13.76
C MET A 340 -17.38 33.90 13.26
N LYS A 341 -17.64 35.13 13.73
CA LYS A 341 -18.70 36.02 13.21
C LYS A 341 -18.34 36.65 11.85
N LYS A 342 -17.06 36.64 11.43
CA LYS A 342 -16.66 37.17 10.11
C LYS A 342 -17.26 36.29 9.00
N GLU A 343 -17.96 36.95 8.07
CA GLU A 343 -18.69 36.30 6.99
C GLU A 343 -17.80 35.41 6.10
N PHE A 344 -16.54 35.80 5.87
CA PHE A 344 -15.58 34.99 5.10
C PHE A 344 -15.21 33.65 5.78
N VAL A 345 -15.17 33.61 7.13
CA VAL A 345 -14.88 32.37 7.89
C VAL A 345 -16.08 31.45 7.85
N ALA A 346 -17.28 32.01 8.08
CA ALA A 346 -18.52 31.26 8.03
C ALA A 346 -18.81 30.69 6.62
N GLU A 347 -18.47 31.40 5.55
CA GLU A 347 -18.65 30.94 4.17
C GLU A 347 -17.68 29.81 3.80
N GLN A 348 -16.40 29.91 4.20
CA GLN A 348 -15.42 28.84 3.97
C GLN A 348 -15.73 27.57 4.76
N MET A 349 -16.15 27.69 6.02
CA MET A 349 -16.61 26.53 6.79
C MET A 349 -17.80 25.83 6.11
N ARG A 350 -18.74 26.62 5.56
CA ARG A 350 -19.91 26.09 4.82
C ARG A 350 -19.53 25.41 3.51
N ASN A 351 -18.57 25.97 2.76
CA ASN A 351 -18.05 25.38 1.52
C ASN A 351 -17.33 24.05 1.77
N MET A 352 -16.78 23.85 2.97
CA MET A 352 -16.18 22.57 3.38
C MET A 352 -17.18 21.60 4.01
N GLY A 353 -18.47 21.96 4.06
CA GLY A 353 -19.53 21.09 4.55
C GLY A 353 -19.80 21.20 6.06
N PHE A 354 -19.22 22.18 6.74
CA PHE A 354 -19.44 22.43 8.17
C PHE A 354 -20.50 23.51 8.37
N THR A 355 -21.51 23.18 9.16
CA THR A 355 -22.46 24.16 9.70
C THR A 355 -22.39 24.01 11.21
N MET A 356 -21.69 24.94 11.86
CA MET A 356 -21.69 25.04 13.32
C MET A 356 -22.76 26.05 13.73
N SER A 357 -23.65 25.62 14.62
CA SER A 357 -24.50 26.53 15.37
C SER A 357 -23.68 27.35 16.37
N GLU A 358 -24.20 28.50 16.79
CA GLU A 358 -23.58 29.36 17.80
C GLU A 358 -23.37 28.62 19.14
N GLU A 359 -24.25 27.67 19.45
CA GLU A 359 -24.16 26.84 20.65
C GLU A 359 -23.04 25.77 20.56
N GLU A 360 -22.80 25.23 19.36
CA GLU A 360 -21.68 24.32 19.10
C GLU A 360 -20.35 25.08 19.10
N MET A 361 -20.35 26.34 18.68
CA MET A 361 -19.18 27.22 18.71
C MET A 361 -18.66 27.46 20.13
N MET A 362 -19.57 27.73 21.06
CA MET A 362 -19.22 27.91 22.48
C MET A 362 -18.74 26.60 23.11
N LYS A 363 -19.33 25.47 22.74
CA LYS A 363 -18.88 24.14 23.19
C LYS A 363 -17.52 23.77 22.61
N SER A 364 -17.24 24.15 21.36
CA SER A 364 -15.94 23.95 20.73
C SER A 364 -14.85 24.74 21.43
N TRP A 365 -15.11 25.98 21.84
CA TRP A 365 -14.17 26.76 22.66
C TRP A 365 -13.82 26.05 23.97
N ASP A 366 -14.84 25.62 24.73
CA ASP A 366 -14.65 24.92 26.00
C ASP A 366 -13.93 23.57 25.83
N MET A 367 -14.01 22.96 24.65
CA MET A 367 -13.32 21.72 24.30
C MET A 367 -11.86 21.96 23.87
N LEU A 368 -11.56 23.13 23.32
CA LEU A 368 -10.21 23.54 22.90
C LEU A 368 -9.38 24.07 24.08
N ASP A 369 -9.99 24.81 25.01
CA ASP A 369 -9.33 25.34 26.22
C ASP A 369 -9.35 24.33 27.38
N VAL A 370 -8.68 23.18 27.17
CA VAL A 370 -8.59 22.09 28.17
C VAL A 370 -7.94 22.56 29.47
N ASP A 371 -6.98 23.49 29.38
CA ASP A 371 -6.22 24.01 30.52
C ASP A 371 -6.94 25.13 31.28
N ARG A 372 -8.09 25.61 30.77
CA ARG A 372 -8.84 26.78 31.29
C ARG A 372 -7.97 28.02 31.42
N LYS A 373 -7.02 28.20 30.50
CA LYS A 373 -6.14 29.38 30.50
C LYS A 373 -6.83 30.60 29.89
N GLY A 374 -7.93 30.40 29.17
CA GLY A 374 -8.65 31.47 28.48
C GLY A 374 -7.99 31.94 27.19
N GLU A 375 -6.91 31.27 26.77
CA GLU A 375 -6.06 31.63 25.62
C GLU A 375 -5.70 30.37 24.82
N LEU A 376 -5.82 30.43 23.49
CA LEU A 376 -5.47 29.34 22.57
C LEU A 376 -4.26 29.71 21.71
N THR A 377 -3.27 28.81 21.64
CA THR A 377 -2.18 28.94 20.65
C THR A 377 -2.66 28.55 19.25
N ILE A 378 -2.00 29.07 18.21
CA ILE A 378 -2.24 28.71 16.80
C ILE A 378 -2.30 27.19 16.62
N ASP A 379 -1.32 26.47 17.17
CA ASP A 379 -1.24 25.02 16.99
C ASP A 379 -2.36 24.29 17.76
N SER A 380 -2.77 24.79 18.94
CA SER A 380 -3.91 24.23 19.69
C SER A 380 -5.24 24.46 18.95
N PHE A 381 -5.45 25.68 18.46
CA PHE A 381 -6.63 26.07 17.69
C PHE A 381 -6.75 25.29 16.38
N VAL A 382 -5.69 25.27 15.56
CA VAL A 382 -5.65 24.53 14.29
C VAL A 382 -5.81 23.03 14.52
N SER A 383 -5.07 22.46 15.49
CA SER A 383 -5.14 21.03 15.75
C SER A 383 -6.54 20.63 16.24
N GLY A 384 -7.14 21.38 17.15
CA GLY A 384 -8.47 21.05 17.64
C GLY A 384 -9.60 21.28 16.64
N LEU A 385 -9.52 22.29 15.77
CA LEU A 385 -10.46 22.41 14.65
C LEU A 385 -10.23 21.37 13.55
N SER A 386 -9.00 20.88 13.37
CA SER A 386 -8.72 19.76 12.45
C SER A 386 -9.37 18.45 12.91
N TYR A 387 -9.50 18.24 14.24
CA TYR A 387 -10.23 17.10 14.79
C TYR A 387 -11.74 17.16 14.53
N LEU A 388 -12.31 18.36 14.34
CA LEU A 388 -13.71 18.51 13.90
C LEU A 388 -13.88 18.19 12.40
N GLN A 389 -12.80 18.27 11.61
CA GLN A 389 -12.82 18.01 10.18
C GLN A 389 -12.83 16.52 9.84
N GLU A 390 -12.20 15.68 10.66
CA GLU A 390 -12.17 14.25 10.44
C GLU A 390 -13.55 13.63 10.75
N LYS A 391 -14.21 13.05 9.74
CA LYS A 391 -15.28 12.07 9.99
C LYS A 391 -14.71 11.04 10.96
N LEU A 392 -15.28 10.92 12.16
CA LEU A 392 -14.89 9.96 13.20
C LEU A 392 -14.63 8.57 12.58
N THR A 393 -13.36 8.27 12.29
CA THR A 393 -12.97 6.95 11.81
C THR A 393 -12.78 6.02 13.00
N THR A 394 -12.93 4.72 12.75
CA THR A 394 -12.77 3.66 13.76
C THR A 394 -11.41 3.72 14.47
N ARG A 395 -10.38 4.28 13.80
CA ARG A 395 -9.03 4.47 14.35
C ARG A 395 -9.01 5.50 15.48
N HIS A 396 -9.69 6.63 15.36
CA HIS A 396 -9.73 7.65 16.42
C HIS A 396 -10.48 7.11 17.66
N VAL A 397 -11.56 6.36 17.45
CA VAL A 397 -12.31 5.69 18.52
C VAL A 397 -11.42 4.68 19.26
N MET A 398 -10.64 3.88 18.52
CA MET A 398 -9.69 2.94 19.11
C MET A 398 -8.59 3.64 19.91
N ASN A 399 -8.01 4.72 19.39
CA ASN A 399 -7.00 5.51 20.10
C ASN A 399 -7.55 6.11 21.41
N ILE A 400 -8.76 6.67 21.38
CA ILE A 400 -9.44 7.21 22.56
C ILE A 400 -9.69 6.10 23.58
N SER A 401 -10.19 4.94 23.16
CA SER A 401 -10.44 3.80 24.06
C SER A 401 -9.16 3.33 24.75
N TYR A 402 -8.03 3.34 24.03
CA TYR A 402 -6.74 2.93 24.57
C TYR A 402 -6.17 3.98 25.53
N LEU A 403 -6.29 5.27 25.20
CA LEU A 403 -5.91 6.37 26.10
C LEU A 403 -6.72 6.33 27.39
N LEU A 404 -8.05 6.14 27.29
CA LEU A 404 -8.94 5.96 28.45
C LEU A 404 -8.49 4.78 29.31
N LYS A 405 -8.20 3.62 28.70
CA LYS A 405 -7.74 2.44 29.44
C LYS A 405 -6.38 2.66 30.11
N ARG A 406 -5.48 3.42 29.48
CA ARG A 406 -4.18 3.77 30.06
C ARG A 406 -4.30 4.75 31.22
N VAL A 407 -5.16 5.76 31.09
CA VAL A 407 -5.45 6.72 32.15
C VAL A 407 -6.11 6.00 33.33
N GLN A 408 -7.11 5.15 33.08
CA GLN A 408 -7.75 4.34 34.12
C GLN A 408 -6.72 3.51 34.90
N ARG A 409 -5.82 2.79 34.22
CA ARG A 409 -4.77 2.01 34.89
C ARG A 409 -3.83 2.86 35.75
N ARG A 410 -3.48 4.06 35.28
CA ARG A 410 -2.65 5.01 36.05
C ARG A 410 -3.40 5.52 37.27
N LEU A 411 -4.69 5.84 37.10
CA LEU A 411 -5.55 6.29 38.18
C LEU A 411 -5.67 5.19 39.25
N ASP A 412 -5.95 3.95 38.86
CA ASP A 412 -6.04 2.81 39.79
C ASP A 412 -4.73 2.57 40.55
N ALA A 413 -3.58 2.73 39.87
CA ALA A 413 -2.28 2.61 40.51
C ALA A 413 -2.03 3.75 41.51
N CYS A 414 -2.41 4.97 41.16
CA CYS A 414 -2.32 6.13 42.04
C CYS A 414 -3.21 5.93 43.29
N VAL A 415 -4.47 5.55 43.09
CA VAL A 415 -5.44 5.29 44.17
C VAL A 415 -4.92 4.19 45.10
N ARG A 416 -4.41 3.07 44.57
CA ARG A 416 -3.79 2.03 45.40
C ARG A 416 -2.60 2.54 46.19
N GLY A 417 -1.74 3.36 45.59
CA GLY A 417 -0.63 4.00 46.30
C GLY A 417 -1.10 4.88 47.47
N LEU A 418 -2.17 5.65 47.24
CA LEU A 418 -2.76 6.54 48.23
C LEU A 418 -3.39 5.77 49.40
N VAL A 419 -4.02 4.62 49.14
CA VAL A 419 -4.54 3.72 50.17
C VAL A 419 -3.41 3.16 51.04
N VAL A 420 -2.30 2.74 50.43
CA VAL A 420 -1.13 2.23 51.18
C VAL A 420 -0.52 3.32 52.08
N GLU A 421 -0.41 4.56 51.59
CA GLU A 421 0.05 5.68 52.42
C GLU A 421 -0.93 5.98 53.58
N PHE A 422 -2.23 5.88 53.32
CA PHE A 422 -3.25 6.08 54.34
C PHE A 422 -3.21 5.00 55.44
N ASP A 423 -3.02 3.73 55.07
CA ASP A 423 -2.87 2.63 56.03
C ASP A 423 -1.60 2.80 56.88
N ALA A 424 -0.48 3.20 56.28
CA ALA A 424 0.75 3.49 57.01
C ALA A 424 0.59 4.65 58.01
N LEU A 425 -0.16 5.69 57.64
CA LEU A 425 -0.54 6.79 58.55
C LEU A 425 -1.46 6.32 59.68
N SER A 426 -2.40 5.42 59.38
CA SER A 426 -3.31 4.82 60.37
C SER A 426 -2.53 4.01 61.40
N ASP A 427 -1.58 3.18 60.97
CA ASP A 427 -0.71 2.39 61.84
C ASP A 427 0.17 3.26 62.73
N GLN A 428 0.75 4.33 62.17
CA GLN A 428 1.52 5.31 62.96
C GLN A 428 0.66 5.99 64.03
N ASN A 429 -0.56 6.40 63.67
CA ASN A 429 -1.49 6.96 64.65
C ASN A 429 -1.87 5.95 65.73
N GLY A 430 -2.08 4.69 65.37
CA GLY A 430 -2.32 3.59 66.33
C GLY A 430 -1.16 3.42 67.32
N ALA A 431 0.08 3.44 66.84
CA ALA A 431 1.28 3.35 67.66
C ALA A 431 1.42 4.55 68.62
N ILE A 432 1.11 5.77 68.17
CA ILE A 432 1.11 6.98 69.00
C ILE A 432 0.06 6.85 70.12
N VAL A 433 -1.16 6.44 69.78
CA VAL A 433 -2.24 6.25 70.76
C VAL A 433 -1.85 5.21 71.82
N HIS A 434 -1.27 4.08 71.40
CA HIS A 434 -0.78 3.05 72.32
C HIS A 434 0.35 3.56 73.22
N CYS A 435 1.28 4.36 72.67
CA CYS A 435 2.34 4.98 73.45
C CYS A 435 1.77 5.91 74.54
N ILE A 436 0.78 6.74 74.20
CA ILE A 436 0.11 7.64 75.16
C ILE A 436 -0.56 6.84 76.27
N ASP A 437 -1.30 5.77 75.95
CA ASP A 437 -1.96 4.92 76.96
C ASP A 437 -0.94 4.25 77.90
N SER A 438 0.20 3.81 77.36
CA SER A 438 1.28 3.23 78.16
C SER A 438 1.93 4.26 79.11
N GLN A 439 2.06 5.51 78.67
CA GLN A 439 2.58 6.59 79.52
C GLN A 439 1.59 6.98 80.62
N GLU A 440 0.28 6.99 80.32
CA GLU A 440 -0.75 7.21 81.34
C GLU A 440 -0.68 6.13 82.42
N LYS A 441 -0.62 4.85 82.05
CA LYS A 441 -0.49 3.73 83.00
C LYS A 441 0.76 3.84 83.87
N LEU A 442 1.90 4.18 83.27
CA LEU A 442 3.15 4.35 84.02
C LEU A 442 3.03 5.51 85.02
N ARG A 443 2.40 6.62 84.62
CA ARG A 443 2.15 7.78 85.48
C ARG A 443 1.23 7.43 86.64
N GLU A 444 0.19 6.63 86.40
CA GLU A 444 -0.71 6.12 87.44
C GLU A 444 0.04 5.23 88.46
N GLN A 445 0.89 4.31 87.98
CA GLN A 445 1.73 3.48 88.86
C GLN A 445 2.71 4.31 89.69
N GLN A 446 3.35 5.32 89.09
CA GLN A 446 4.22 6.24 89.81
C GLN A 446 3.46 6.99 90.91
N GLN A 447 2.27 7.53 90.60
CA GLN A 447 1.43 8.20 91.60
C GLN A 447 1.04 7.26 92.76
N LEU A 448 0.68 6.01 92.46
CA LEU A 448 0.37 5.01 93.49
C LEU A 448 1.60 4.71 94.37
N SER A 449 2.78 4.55 93.76
CA SER A 449 4.02 4.28 94.51
C SER A 449 4.40 5.44 95.44
N ILE A 450 4.29 6.68 94.96
CA ILE A 450 4.53 7.90 95.74
C ILE A 450 3.52 7.99 96.88
N TRP A 451 2.25 7.67 96.62
CA TRP A 451 1.21 7.67 97.64
C TRP A 451 1.46 6.59 98.72
N LEU A 452 1.82 5.37 98.33
CA LEU A 452 2.15 4.30 99.27
C LEU A 452 3.38 4.66 100.12
N TRP A 453 4.42 5.23 99.51
CA TRP A 453 5.59 5.75 100.20
C TRP A 453 5.22 6.85 101.20
N TYR A 454 4.35 7.78 100.80
CA TYR A 454 3.84 8.83 101.68
C TYR A 454 3.11 8.25 102.90
N GLN A 455 2.22 7.27 102.71
CA GLN A 455 1.52 6.60 103.81
C GLN A 455 2.48 5.85 104.74
N TRP A 456 3.47 5.14 104.17
CA TRP A 456 4.49 4.44 104.95
C TRP A 456 5.34 5.41 105.78
N MET A 457 5.81 6.52 105.19
CA MET A 457 6.65 7.49 105.89
C MET A 457 5.87 8.23 106.97
N ARG A 458 4.61 8.60 106.73
CA ARG A 458 3.72 9.18 107.74
C ARG A 458 3.58 8.30 108.99
N LYS A 459 3.65 6.97 108.85
CA LYS A 459 3.57 6.01 109.95
C LYS A 459 4.87 5.91 110.77
N HIS A 460 6.03 6.11 110.15
CA HIS A 460 7.35 5.87 110.77
C HIS A 460 8.10 7.16 111.16
N ASP A 461 7.93 8.26 110.44
CA ASP A 461 8.50 9.57 110.76
C ASP A 461 7.53 10.71 110.37
N PRO A 462 6.61 11.11 111.28
CA PRO A 462 5.60 12.12 110.99
C PRO A 462 6.14 13.53 110.76
N LYS A 463 7.37 13.84 111.19
CA LYS A 463 7.95 15.18 111.07
C LYS A 463 8.49 15.45 109.67
N ALA A 464 8.94 14.41 108.96
CA ALA A 464 9.53 14.51 107.62
C ALA A 464 8.52 14.84 106.50
N VAL A 465 7.21 14.65 106.74
CA VAL A 465 6.15 14.79 105.72
C VAL A 465 5.23 16.00 105.98
N LYS A 466 5.56 16.85 106.96
CA LYS A 466 4.66 17.88 107.50
C LYS A 466 4.17 18.90 106.45
N ASP A 467 5.00 19.18 105.45
CA ASP A 467 4.73 20.17 104.39
C ASP A 467 4.49 19.53 102.99
N VAL A 468 4.42 18.19 102.91
CA VAL A 468 4.21 17.50 101.63
C VAL A 468 2.71 17.27 101.40
N VAL A 469 2.17 17.83 100.32
CA VAL A 469 0.77 17.64 99.90
C VAL A 469 0.61 16.23 99.29
N PRO A 470 -0.29 15.37 99.80
CA PRO A 470 -0.47 14.04 99.26
C PRO A 470 -1.15 14.09 97.89
N LEU A 471 -0.51 13.49 96.88
CA LEU A 471 -1.17 13.13 95.63
C LEU A 471 -2.11 11.95 95.91
N ARG A 472 -3.43 12.13 95.80
CA ARG A 472 -4.37 11.01 95.85
C ARG A 472 -4.21 10.17 94.58
N PRO A 473 -4.15 8.83 94.67
CA PRO A 473 -4.26 7.99 93.49
C PRO A 473 -5.62 8.22 92.84
N VAL A 474 -5.62 8.34 91.51
CA VAL A 474 -6.85 8.39 90.71
C VAL A 474 -7.61 7.09 90.94
N ASN A 475 -8.94 7.19 91.09
CA ASN A 475 -9.80 6.09 91.56
C ASN A 475 -9.76 4.88 90.61
N LEU A 476 -9.21 3.75 91.07
CA LEU A 476 -8.99 2.51 90.28
C LEU A 476 -10.27 1.75 89.87
N GLN A 477 -11.46 2.22 90.26
CA GLN A 477 -12.73 1.50 90.07
C GLN A 477 -13.76 2.22 89.18
N ALA A 478 -13.41 3.32 88.51
CA ALA A 478 -14.31 3.87 87.49
C ALA A 478 -14.04 3.18 86.14
N PRO A 479 -15.00 2.42 85.56
CA PRO A 479 -14.84 1.93 84.21
C PRO A 479 -14.78 3.16 83.28
N ARG A 480 -13.62 3.40 82.66
CA ARG A 480 -13.58 4.30 81.50
C ARG A 480 -14.44 3.63 80.42
N ALA A 481 -15.44 4.36 79.92
CA ALA A 481 -16.26 3.90 78.81
C ALA A 481 -15.34 3.42 77.68
N PRO A 482 -15.63 2.27 77.04
CA PRO A 482 -14.84 1.84 75.90
C PRO A 482 -14.87 2.98 74.89
N ALA A 483 -13.70 3.43 74.45
CA ALA A 483 -13.60 4.24 73.25
C ALA A 483 -13.91 3.31 72.07
N ASP A 484 -15.18 2.92 71.93
CA ASP A 484 -15.74 2.39 70.70
C ASP A 484 -15.75 3.54 69.69
N ARG A 485 -14.58 3.87 69.16
CA ARG A 485 -14.50 4.35 67.78
C ARG A 485 -14.22 3.12 66.93
N GLN A 486 -15.29 2.39 66.66
CA GLN A 486 -15.43 1.72 65.39
C GLN A 486 -15.23 2.77 64.28
N LEU A 487 -13.99 2.96 63.84
CA LEU A 487 -13.71 3.37 62.47
C LEU A 487 -13.73 2.08 61.62
N GLY A 488 -14.87 1.40 61.65
CA GLY A 488 -15.25 0.45 60.63
C GLY A 488 -15.68 1.25 59.41
N ALA A 489 -14.70 1.73 58.64
CA ALA A 489 -14.93 2.10 57.25
C ALA A 489 -14.35 0.97 56.39
N THR A 490 -15.11 -0.13 56.31
CA THR A 490 -15.05 -1.02 55.16
C THR A 490 -15.39 -0.18 53.93
N TYR A 491 -14.37 0.31 53.23
CA TYR A 491 -14.51 0.69 51.85
C TYR A 491 -14.41 -0.59 51.03
N ASP A 492 -15.56 -1.20 50.75
CA ASP A 492 -15.68 -2.09 49.60
C ASP A 492 -15.42 -1.24 48.35
N ILE A 493 -14.35 -1.58 47.63
CA ILE A 493 -14.05 -1.12 46.27
C ILE A 493 -14.35 -2.27 45.31
#